data_AF-A0A2J7RQQ3-F1
#
_entry.id   AF-A0A2J7RQQ3-F1
#
_cell.length_a   1.000
_cell.length_b   1.000
_cell.length_c   1.000
_cell.angle_alpha   90.00
_cell.angle_beta   90.00
_cell.angle_gamma   90.00
#
_symmetry.space_group_name_H-M   'P 1'
#
loop_
_entity.id
_entity.type
_entity.pdbx_description
1 polymer ?
#
loop_
_entity_poly.entity_id
_entity_poly.type
_entity_poly.pdbx_seq_one_letter_code
_entity_poly.pdbx_strand_id
1 'polypeptide(L)'
;MRVTNQNLIQEEIKRRLNSGNACYHSVQNLLSSRLLSKSIKNRIYKTIILHVVPYGFETWSLTLREEHRLRVFENRLLRRIFGSKRDEVTGGWRKLQNEELLVLVLFSNWVVTIKLKRLQWAGHVQRMDKERIPKKILYSTIGGRRRAGKPRTRWIDAVEEDAKKLMGVRNWKRAAQEREEWRGLIREAKARHRTVAP
;
A
#
# COMPACT_ATOMS: atom_id res chain seq x y z
N MET A 1 -12.69 -10.27 -7.96
CA MET A 1 -12.35 -10.37 -6.53
C MET A 1 -12.95 -11.67 -6.02
N ARG A 2 -12.15 -12.67 -5.61
CA ARG A 2 -12.72 -13.95 -5.16
C ARG A 2 -13.12 -13.80 -3.69
N VAL A 3 -14.42 -13.69 -3.43
CA VAL A 3 -14.96 -13.67 -2.08
C VAL A 3 -14.98 -15.12 -1.60
N THR A 4 -14.11 -15.47 -0.66
CA THR A 4 -14.13 -16.78 -0.02
C THR A 4 -15.03 -16.74 1.21
N ASN A 5 -15.83 -17.78 1.44
CA ASN A 5 -16.76 -17.87 2.57
C ASN A 5 -16.07 -17.75 3.95
N GLN A 6 -14.74 -17.82 4.01
CA GLN A 6 -13.91 -17.72 5.23
C GLN A 6 -13.15 -16.38 5.36
N ASN A 7 -13.35 -15.45 4.42
CA ASN A 7 -12.66 -14.15 4.38
C ASN A 7 -11.12 -14.30 4.48
N LEU A 8 -10.55 -15.24 3.71
CA LEU A 8 -9.12 -15.54 3.70
C LEU A 8 -8.36 -14.55 2.81
N ILE A 9 -8.14 -13.34 3.36
CA ILE A 9 -7.36 -12.26 2.75
C ILE A 9 -5.98 -12.74 2.27
N GLN A 10 -5.39 -13.74 2.94
CA GLN A 10 -4.07 -14.31 2.62
C GLN A 10 -3.95 -14.87 1.21
N GLU A 11 -4.96 -15.58 0.74
CA GLU A 11 -4.92 -16.20 -0.59
C GLU A 11 -4.91 -15.14 -1.68
N GLU A 12 -5.74 -14.13 -1.53
CA GLU A 12 -5.82 -13.05 -2.52
C GLU A 12 -4.55 -12.21 -2.48
N ILE A 13 -3.95 -11.95 -1.30
CA ILE A 13 -2.60 -11.33 -1.23
C ILE A 13 -1.58 -12.17 -1.98
N LYS A 14 -1.55 -13.49 -1.76
CA LYS A 14 -0.64 -14.39 -2.48
C LYS A 14 -0.86 -14.30 -3.99
N ARG A 15 -2.10 -14.27 -4.45
CA ARG A 15 -2.43 -14.10 -5.87
C ARG A 15 -1.96 -12.76 -6.43
N ARG A 16 -2.19 -11.66 -5.71
CA ARG A 16 -1.72 -10.32 -6.13
C ARG A 16 -0.21 -10.24 -6.22
N LEU A 17 0.50 -10.85 -5.27
CA LEU A 17 1.96 -10.98 -5.33
C LEU A 17 2.42 -11.81 -6.53
N ASN A 18 1.69 -12.89 -6.86
CA ASN A 18 1.98 -13.69 -8.05
C ASN A 18 1.72 -12.91 -9.35
N SER A 19 0.63 -12.15 -9.44
CA SER A 19 0.37 -11.24 -10.56
C SER A 19 1.45 -10.17 -10.68
N GLY A 20 1.93 -9.63 -9.55
CA GLY A 20 3.07 -8.73 -9.50
C GLY A 20 4.36 -9.35 -10.03
N ASN A 21 4.65 -10.60 -9.67
CA ASN A 21 5.79 -11.34 -10.19
C ASN A 21 5.66 -11.56 -11.70
N ALA A 22 4.51 -12.02 -12.18
CA ALA A 22 4.28 -12.24 -13.62
C ALA A 22 4.46 -10.93 -14.41
N CYS A 23 3.92 -9.83 -13.87
CA CYS A 23 4.10 -8.50 -14.44
C CYS A 23 5.56 -8.04 -14.42
N TYR A 24 6.31 -8.29 -13.33
CA TYR A 24 7.73 -8.00 -13.29
C TYR A 24 8.50 -8.77 -14.38
N HIS A 25 8.19 -10.05 -14.56
CA HIS A 25 8.84 -10.88 -15.58
C HIS A 25 8.55 -10.40 -17.01
N SER A 26 7.35 -9.88 -17.30
CA SER A 26 7.04 -9.34 -18.63
C SER A 26 7.85 -8.09 -18.99
N VAL A 27 8.24 -7.27 -18.00
CA VAL A 27 9.07 -6.06 -18.21
C VAL A 27 10.52 -6.23 -17.74
N GLN A 28 10.93 -7.46 -17.44
CA GLN A 28 12.24 -7.75 -16.85
C GLN A 28 13.38 -7.32 -17.77
N ASN A 29 13.25 -7.50 -19.08
CA ASN A 29 14.28 -7.12 -20.05
C ASN A 29 14.59 -5.61 -19.99
N LEU A 30 13.56 -4.78 -19.85
CA LEU A 30 13.70 -3.34 -19.70
C LEU A 30 14.33 -3.01 -18.34
N LEU A 31 13.79 -3.56 -17.25
CA LEU A 31 14.27 -3.26 -15.89
C LEU A 31 15.69 -3.77 -15.62
N SER A 32 16.13 -4.82 -16.31
CA SER A 32 17.48 -5.40 -16.17
C SER A 32 18.51 -4.70 -17.06
N SER A 33 18.08 -3.97 -18.09
CA SER A 33 18.98 -3.28 -19.02
C SER A 33 19.87 -2.27 -18.30
N ARG A 34 21.18 -2.28 -18.60
CA ARG A 34 22.14 -1.27 -18.10
C ARG A 34 22.03 0.06 -18.84
N LEU A 35 21.37 0.08 -20.00
CA LEU A 35 21.17 1.28 -20.82
C LEU A 35 20.14 2.24 -20.22
N LEU A 36 19.20 1.71 -19.42
CA LEU A 36 18.19 2.54 -18.77
C LEU A 36 18.72 3.17 -17.48
N SER A 37 18.53 4.48 -17.36
CA SER A 37 18.82 5.20 -16.13
C SER A 37 17.95 4.71 -14.97
N LYS A 38 18.43 4.90 -13.73
CA LYS A 38 17.68 4.55 -12.51
C LYS A 38 16.34 5.28 -12.43
N SER A 39 16.25 6.52 -12.93
CA SER A 39 15.01 7.31 -12.93
C SER A 39 13.95 6.72 -13.86
N ILE A 40 14.33 6.27 -15.06
CA ILE A 40 13.42 5.59 -15.99
C ILE A 40 12.92 4.27 -15.39
N LYS A 41 13.82 3.47 -14.82
CA LYS A 41 13.44 2.23 -14.13
C LYS A 41 12.45 2.47 -12.99
N ASN A 42 12.68 3.53 -12.20
CA ASN A 42 11.75 3.95 -11.15
C ASN A 42 10.39 4.36 -11.71
N ARG A 43 10.34 5.06 -12.84
CA ARG A 43 9.10 5.43 -13.53
C ARG A 43 8.35 4.19 -14.01
N ILE A 44 9.01 3.24 -14.67
CA ILE A 44 8.41 1.97 -15.13
C ILE A 44 7.83 1.21 -13.93
N TYR A 45 8.61 1.07 -12.86
CA TYR A 45 8.17 0.43 -11.63
C TYR A 45 6.92 1.09 -11.02
N LYS A 46 6.92 2.43 -10.91
CA LYS A 46 5.80 3.20 -10.35
C LYS A 46 4.54 3.18 -11.22
N THR A 47 4.68 3.09 -12.54
CA THR A 47 3.54 3.10 -13.47
C THR A 47 2.93 1.72 -13.66
N ILE A 48 3.75 0.66 -13.65
CA ILE A 48 3.29 -0.69 -13.98
C ILE A 48 3.12 -1.52 -12.70
N ILE A 49 4.22 -1.81 -12.02
CA ILE A 49 4.23 -2.78 -10.90
C ILE A 49 3.44 -2.24 -9.70
N LEU A 50 3.60 -0.95 -9.37
CA LEU A 50 2.88 -0.30 -8.27
C LEU A 50 1.36 -0.14 -8.55
N HIS A 51 0.89 -0.37 -9.77
CA HIS A 51 -0.54 -0.39 -10.07
C HIS A 51 -1.13 -1.79 -10.00
N VAL A 52 -0.41 -2.80 -10.48
CA VAL A 52 -0.89 -4.20 -10.55
C VAL A 52 -1.01 -4.83 -9.16
N VAL A 53 0.02 -4.69 -8.32
CA VAL A 53 0.06 -5.36 -7.02
C VAL A 53 -0.96 -4.78 -6.04
N PRO A 54 -1.08 -3.44 -5.89
CA PRO A 54 -1.97 -2.85 -4.91
C PRO A 54 -3.45 -2.87 -5.24
N TYR A 55 -3.83 -3.41 -6.40
CA TYR A 55 -5.21 -3.44 -6.83
C TYR A 55 -6.09 -4.18 -5.82
N GLY A 56 -7.12 -3.51 -5.32
CA GLY A 56 -8.08 -4.05 -4.36
C GLY A 56 -7.64 -4.03 -2.90
N PHE A 57 -6.36 -3.78 -2.58
CA PHE A 57 -5.91 -3.74 -1.18
C PHE A 57 -6.53 -2.61 -0.36
N GLU A 58 -7.02 -1.55 -1.02
CA GLU A 58 -7.72 -0.44 -0.37
C GLU A 58 -9.00 -0.87 0.38
N THR A 59 -9.57 -2.02 0.00
CA THR A 59 -10.77 -2.60 0.62
C THR A 59 -10.48 -3.59 1.74
N TRP A 60 -9.21 -3.89 2.05
CA TRP A 60 -8.85 -4.92 3.04
C TRP A 60 -8.26 -4.33 4.33
N SER A 61 -8.44 -5.05 5.43
CA SER A 61 -7.67 -4.84 6.66
C SER A 61 -6.39 -5.69 6.58
N LEU A 62 -5.25 -5.04 6.34
CA LEU A 62 -3.93 -5.67 6.44
C LEU A 62 -3.54 -5.80 7.93
N THR A 63 -3.10 -6.98 8.34
CA THR A 63 -2.39 -7.17 9.61
C THR A 63 -0.90 -6.90 9.43
N LEU A 64 -0.18 -6.77 10.55
CA LEU A 64 1.27 -6.55 10.56
C LEU A 64 2.05 -7.62 9.80
N ARG A 65 1.58 -8.88 9.80
CA ARG A 65 2.22 -9.98 9.07
C ARG A 65 2.13 -9.76 7.56
N GLU A 66 0.98 -9.31 7.06
CA GLU A 66 0.81 -9.02 5.64
C GLU A 66 1.57 -7.78 5.21
N GLU A 67 1.58 -6.73 6.04
CA GLU A 67 2.40 -5.55 5.79
C GLU A 67 3.88 -5.92 5.67
N HIS A 68 4.40 -6.75 6.58
CA HIS A 68 5.77 -7.23 6.51
C HIS A 68 6.03 -8.02 5.22
N ARG A 69 5.12 -8.92 4.85
CA ARG A 69 5.22 -9.69 3.60
C ARG A 69 5.26 -8.80 2.35
N LEU A 70 4.45 -7.73 2.32
CA LEU A 70 4.46 -6.74 1.25
C LEU A 70 5.81 -6.00 1.18
N ARG A 71 6.36 -5.56 2.33
CA ARG A 71 7.67 -4.89 2.38
C ARG A 71 8.80 -5.80 1.90
N VAL A 72 8.81 -7.07 2.33
CA VAL A 72 9.83 -8.05 1.89
C VAL A 72 9.75 -8.24 0.37
N PHE A 73 8.54 -8.36 -0.17
CA PHE A 73 8.34 -8.51 -1.61
C PHE A 73 8.78 -7.27 -2.40
N GLU A 74 8.39 -6.08 -1.95
CA GLU A 74 8.79 -4.80 -2.52
C GLU A 74 10.32 -4.69 -2.57
N ASN A 75 10.99 -4.86 -1.42
CA ASN A 75 12.45 -4.75 -1.34
C ASN A 75 13.15 -5.80 -2.20
N ARG A 76 12.59 -7.01 -2.33
CA ARG A 76 13.13 -8.03 -3.23
C ARG A 76 13.06 -7.58 -4.69
N LEU A 77 11.95 -7.01 -5.13
CA LEU A 77 11.81 -6.49 -6.50
C LEU A 77 12.76 -5.31 -6.74
N LEU A 78 12.82 -4.36 -5.81
CA LEU A 78 13.69 -3.19 -5.95
C LEU A 78 15.17 -3.57 -6.06
N ARG A 79 15.63 -4.56 -5.28
CA ARG A 79 16.99 -5.10 -5.39
C ARG A 79 17.26 -5.77 -6.74
N ARG A 80 16.27 -6.42 -7.34
CA ARG A 80 16.42 -6.98 -8.69
C ARG A 80 16.47 -5.89 -9.77
N ILE A 81 15.73 -4.80 -9.59
CA ILE A 81 15.67 -3.68 -10.54
C ILE A 81 16.95 -2.84 -10.50
N PHE A 82 17.41 -2.49 -9.29
CA PHE A 82 18.54 -1.58 -9.10
C PHE A 82 19.89 -2.29 -8.92
N GLY A 83 19.88 -3.60 -8.65
CA GLY A 83 21.08 -4.42 -8.56
C GLY A 83 21.93 -4.16 -7.31
N SER A 84 23.20 -4.53 -7.40
CA SER A 84 24.21 -4.23 -6.38
C SER A 84 24.74 -2.80 -6.53
N LYS A 85 25.27 -2.26 -5.42
CA LYS A 85 26.00 -0.99 -5.38
C LYS A 85 27.47 -1.31 -5.14
N ARG A 86 28.36 -0.58 -5.84
CA ARG A 86 29.78 -0.64 -5.55
C ARG A 86 30.06 0.18 -4.30
N ASP A 87 30.74 -0.43 -3.35
CA ASP A 87 31.17 0.23 -2.15
C ASP A 87 32.37 1.13 -2.47
N GLU A 88 32.29 2.39 -2.06
CA GLU A 88 33.34 3.39 -2.33
C GLU A 88 34.56 3.17 -1.45
N VAL A 89 34.39 2.58 -0.26
CA VAL A 89 35.46 2.38 0.71
C VAL A 89 36.21 1.07 0.45
N THR A 90 35.48 -0.03 0.24
CA THR A 90 36.08 -1.36 0.07
C THR A 90 36.30 -1.75 -1.39
N GLY A 91 35.79 -0.96 -2.35
CA GLY A 91 35.88 -1.22 -3.78
C GLY A 91 35.04 -2.42 -4.28
N GLY A 92 34.45 -3.18 -3.35
CA GLY A 92 33.68 -4.40 -3.60
C GLY A 92 32.21 -4.14 -3.97
N TRP A 93 31.54 -5.18 -4.45
CA TRP A 93 30.10 -5.12 -4.74
C TRP A 93 29.29 -5.59 -3.54
N ARG A 94 28.33 -4.77 -3.11
CA ARG A 94 27.41 -5.11 -2.00
C ARG A 94 25.94 -4.97 -2.39
N LYS A 95 25.08 -5.62 -1.61
CA LYS A 95 23.62 -5.47 -1.72
C LYS A 95 23.20 -4.09 -1.18
N LEU A 96 22.17 -3.51 -1.79
CA LEU A 96 21.52 -2.29 -1.30
C LEU A 96 20.81 -2.55 0.04
N GLN A 97 21.06 -1.65 1.00
CA GLN A 97 20.37 -1.61 2.30
C GLN A 97 18.92 -1.14 2.12
N ASN A 98 18.06 -1.38 3.11
CA ASN A 98 16.63 -1.05 2.98
C ASN A 98 16.42 0.47 2.85
N GLU A 99 17.22 1.25 3.56
CA GLU A 99 17.23 2.71 3.60
C GLU A 99 17.64 3.27 2.24
N GLU A 100 18.70 2.71 1.63
CA GLU A 100 19.15 3.06 0.29
C GLU A 100 18.07 2.78 -0.78
N LEU A 101 17.32 1.67 -0.64
CA LEU A 101 16.21 1.35 -1.55
C LEU A 101 15.09 2.38 -1.44
N LEU A 102 14.75 2.80 -0.21
CA LEU A 102 13.72 3.82 0.02
C LEU A 102 14.09 5.14 -0.65
N VAL A 103 15.34 5.58 -0.54
CA VAL A 103 15.84 6.78 -1.23
C VAL A 103 15.68 6.65 -2.75
N LEU A 104 16.07 5.52 -3.34
CA LEU A 104 15.97 5.28 -4.79
C LEU A 104 14.53 5.36 -5.33
N VAL A 105 13.55 4.95 -4.54
CA VAL A 105 12.13 5.03 -4.92
C VAL A 105 11.45 6.33 -4.49
N LEU A 106 12.20 7.32 -4.01
CA LEU A 106 11.68 8.58 -3.47
C LEU A 106 10.69 8.32 -2.32
N PHE A 107 11.07 7.44 -1.40
CA PHE A 107 10.33 7.07 -0.19
C PHE A 107 8.92 6.53 -0.46
N SER A 108 8.69 6.04 -1.68
CA SER A 108 7.45 5.38 -2.06
C SER A 108 7.39 4.00 -1.42
N ASN A 109 6.62 3.86 -0.34
CA ASN A 109 6.38 2.60 0.37
C ASN A 109 5.01 2.03 0.01
N TRP A 110 4.94 0.75 -0.37
CA TRP A 110 3.68 0.10 -0.74
C TRP A 110 2.65 0.14 0.37
N VAL A 111 3.06 -0.14 1.60
CA VAL A 111 2.14 -0.17 2.74
C VAL A 111 1.50 1.20 2.96
N VAL A 112 2.31 2.26 2.94
CA VAL A 112 1.79 3.64 3.07
C VAL A 112 0.87 3.98 1.90
N THR A 113 1.27 3.63 0.68
CA THR A 113 0.46 3.87 -0.53
C THR A 113 -0.91 3.18 -0.44
N ILE A 114 -0.94 1.94 0.03
CA ILE A 114 -2.18 1.17 0.22
C ILE A 114 -3.06 1.83 1.28
N LYS A 115 -2.49 2.23 2.42
CA LYS A 115 -3.22 2.92 3.49
C LYS A 115 -3.82 4.25 3.04
N LEU A 116 -3.04 5.05 2.30
CA LEU A 116 -3.54 6.29 1.70
C LEU A 116 -4.67 6.04 0.70
N LYS A 117 -4.57 5.01 -0.15
CA LYS A 117 -5.68 4.62 -1.06
C LYS A 117 -6.92 4.17 -0.30
N ARG A 118 -6.74 3.40 0.79
CA ARG A 118 -7.83 3.02 1.70
C ARG A 118 -8.53 4.25 2.30
N LEU A 119 -7.78 5.28 2.72
CA LEU A 119 -8.35 6.55 3.19
C LEU A 119 -9.06 7.33 2.09
N GLN A 120 -8.52 7.34 0.85
CA GLN A 120 -9.21 7.94 -0.31
C GLN A 120 -10.57 7.26 -0.56
N TRP A 121 -10.57 5.92 -0.59
CA TRP A 121 -11.78 5.12 -0.75
C TRP A 121 -12.77 5.34 0.40
N ALA A 122 -12.29 5.35 1.65
CA ALA A 122 -13.12 5.61 2.82
C ALA A 122 -13.80 6.97 2.77
N GLY A 123 -13.08 8.03 2.40
CA GLY A 123 -13.69 9.34 2.23
C GLY A 123 -14.70 9.37 1.09
N HIS A 124 -14.43 8.65 -0.02
CA HIS A 124 -15.39 8.54 -1.11
C HIS A 124 -16.67 7.83 -0.67
N VAL A 125 -16.56 6.66 -0.02
CA VAL A 125 -17.72 5.93 0.53
C VAL A 125 -18.46 6.78 1.55
N GLN A 126 -17.76 7.55 2.38
CA GLN A 126 -18.39 8.40 3.38
C GLN A 126 -19.22 9.53 2.77
N ARG A 127 -18.85 10.05 1.61
CA ARG A 127 -19.62 11.08 0.90
C ARG A 127 -20.67 10.51 -0.06
N MET A 128 -20.74 9.18 -0.25
CA MET A 128 -21.80 8.57 -1.04
C MET A 128 -23.15 8.77 -0.38
N ASP A 129 -24.18 8.80 -1.23
CA ASP A 129 -25.58 8.78 -0.81
C ASP A 129 -25.87 7.56 0.10
N LYS A 130 -26.79 7.73 1.05
CA LYS A 130 -27.16 6.71 2.05
C LYS A 130 -27.75 5.45 1.41
N GLU A 131 -28.38 5.58 0.25
CA GLU A 131 -28.99 4.46 -0.45
C GLU A 131 -27.96 3.55 -1.15
N ARG A 132 -26.74 4.06 -1.36
CA ARG A 132 -25.66 3.32 -2.03
C ARG A 132 -25.18 2.14 -1.18
N ILE A 133 -25.06 0.98 -1.81
CA ILE A 133 -24.64 -0.28 -1.16
C ILE A 133 -23.36 -0.13 -0.32
N PRO A 134 -22.25 0.51 -0.79
CA PRO A 134 -21.05 0.66 0.03
C PRO A 134 -21.27 1.48 1.31
N LYS A 135 -22.10 2.52 1.24
CA LYS A 135 -22.47 3.34 2.40
C LYS A 135 -23.35 2.55 3.37
N LYS A 136 -24.34 1.80 2.86
CA LYS A 136 -25.15 0.89 3.68
C LYS A 136 -24.28 -0.14 4.41
N ILE A 137 -23.35 -0.79 3.70
CA ILE A 137 -22.43 -1.79 4.29
C ILE A 137 -21.52 -1.15 5.35
N LEU A 138 -21.05 0.08 5.14
CA LEU A 138 -20.20 0.77 6.11
C LEU A 138 -20.90 0.99 7.46
N TYR A 139 -22.22 1.23 7.45
CA TYR A 139 -23.02 1.50 8.64
C TYR A 139 -23.85 0.30 9.10
N SER A 140 -23.92 -0.78 8.32
CA SER A 140 -24.70 -1.96 8.70
C SER A 140 -24.03 -2.72 9.83
N THR A 141 -24.84 -3.17 10.78
CA THR A 141 -24.40 -4.17 11.75
C THR A 141 -24.64 -5.54 11.11
N ILE A 142 -23.59 -6.13 10.53
CA ILE A 142 -23.66 -7.50 10.05
C ILE A 142 -23.86 -8.40 11.27
N GLY A 143 -24.98 -9.12 11.33
CA GLY A 143 -25.38 -9.96 12.45
C GLY A 143 -24.34 -11.02 12.81
N GLY A 144 -24.29 -11.38 14.10
CA GLY A 144 -23.39 -12.41 14.65
C GLY A 144 -22.63 -11.96 15.91
N ARG A 145 -22.32 -12.89 16.80
CA ARG A 145 -21.54 -12.62 18.03
C ARG A 145 -20.05 -12.66 17.71
N ARG A 146 -19.32 -11.59 18.05
CA ARG A 146 -17.86 -11.59 17.97
C ARG A 146 -17.29 -12.56 19.01
N ARG A 147 -16.33 -13.40 18.61
CA ARG A 147 -15.58 -14.23 19.56
C ARG A 147 -14.87 -13.33 20.56
N ALA A 148 -14.96 -13.66 21.85
CA ALA A 148 -14.20 -13.00 22.90
C ALA A 148 -12.68 -13.23 22.69
N GLY A 149 -11.85 -12.29 23.14
CA GLY A 149 -10.40 -12.34 22.98
C GLY A 149 -9.89 -11.41 21.88
N LYS A 150 -9.21 -11.95 20.87
CA LYS A 150 -8.59 -11.20 19.75
C LYS A 150 -9.40 -11.34 18.45
N PRO A 151 -10.57 -10.67 18.32
CA PRO A 151 -11.35 -10.71 17.09
C PRO A 151 -10.57 -10.09 15.92
N ARG A 152 -10.88 -10.52 14.70
CA ARG A 152 -10.28 -9.94 13.49
C ARG A 152 -10.65 -8.45 13.37
N THR A 153 -9.65 -7.64 13.00
CA THR A 153 -9.79 -6.21 12.75
C THR A 153 -10.76 -5.95 11.58
N ARG A 154 -11.80 -5.14 11.79
CA ARG A 154 -12.68 -4.71 10.70
C ARG A 154 -11.94 -3.75 9.79
N TRP A 155 -12.44 -3.61 8.57
CA TRP A 155 -11.94 -2.58 7.67
C TRP A 155 -12.09 -1.17 8.25
N ILE A 156 -13.20 -0.88 8.94
CA ILE A 156 -13.42 0.42 9.58
C ILE A 156 -12.41 0.73 10.69
N ASP A 157 -12.07 -0.27 11.52
CA ASP A 157 -11.05 -0.16 12.58
C ASP A 157 -9.69 0.19 11.95
N ALA A 158 -9.38 -0.39 10.78
CA ALA A 158 -8.15 -0.12 10.05
C ALA A 158 -8.12 1.28 9.39
N VAL A 159 -9.27 1.78 8.92
CA VAL A 159 -9.41 3.16 8.42
C VAL A 159 -9.19 4.17 9.53
N GLU A 160 -9.77 3.93 10.70
CA GLU A 160 -9.62 4.81 11.86
C GLU A 160 -8.17 4.87 12.34
N GLU A 161 -7.51 3.72 12.44
CA GLU A 161 -6.10 3.64 12.81
C GLU A 161 -5.18 4.31 11.78
N ASP A 162 -5.45 4.14 10.48
CA ASP A 162 -4.70 4.82 9.42
C ASP A 162 -4.89 6.33 9.46
N ALA A 163 -6.12 6.81 9.64
CA ALA A 163 -6.42 8.23 9.71
C ALA A 163 -5.70 8.87 10.91
N LYS A 164 -5.69 8.18 12.05
CA LYS A 164 -4.95 8.60 13.24
C LYS A 164 -3.44 8.63 12.99
N LYS A 165 -2.86 7.56 12.44
CA LYS A 165 -1.40 7.42 12.29
C LYS A 165 -0.81 8.26 11.17
N LEU A 166 -1.50 8.36 10.02
CA LEU A 166 -0.97 9.03 8.83
C LEU A 166 -1.38 10.50 8.77
N MET A 167 -2.60 10.82 9.23
CA MET A 167 -3.15 12.17 9.12
C MET A 167 -3.33 12.87 10.48
N GLY A 168 -3.22 12.18 11.62
CA GLY A 168 -3.52 12.76 12.92
C GLY A 168 -5.01 12.96 13.20
N VAL A 169 -5.88 12.39 12.36
CA VAL A 169 -7.34 12.62 12.42
C VAL A 169 -8.02 11.53 13.24
N ARG A 170 -8.69 11.92 14.34
CA ARG A 170 -9.48 10.99 15.17
C ARG A 170 -10.87 10.74 14.60
N ASN A 171 -11.62 11.80 14.23
CA ASN A 171 -12.96 11.67 13.68
C ASN A 171 -12.95 11.75 12.15
N TRP A 172 -12.42 10.70 11.52
CA TRP A 172 -12.25 10.67 10.06
C TRP A 172 -13.59 10.77 9.31
N LYS A 173 -14.69 10.27 9.88
CA LYS A 173 -16.03 10.33 9.25
C LYS A 173 -16.54 11.76 9.07
N ARG A 174 -16.24 12.65 10.03
CA ARG A 174 -16.59 14.08 9.96
C ARG A 174 -15.66 14.79 8.99
N ALA A 175 -14.35 14.63 9.16
CA ALA A 175 -13.34 15.25 8.29
C ALA A 175 -13.50 14.84 6.82
N ALA A 176 -13.95 13.62 6.54
CA ALA A 176 -14.19 13.14 5.21
C ALA A 176 -15.42 13.75 4.51
N GLN A 177 -16.31 14.45 5.22
CA GLN A 177 -17.46 15.10 4.57
C GLN A 177 -17.00 16.23 3.65
N GLU A 178 -16.05 17.03 4.11
CA GLU A 178 -15.47 18.10 3.29
C GLU A 178 -14.45 17.51 2.32
N ARG A 179 -14.73 17.60 1.02
CA ARG A 179 -13.99 16.89 -0.01
C ARG A 179 -12.57 17.44 -0.15
N GLU A 180 -12.44 18.76 -0.16
CA GLU A 180 -11.16 19.41 -0.39
C GLU A 180 -10.27 19.35 0.86
N GLU A 181 -10.84 19.48 2.06
CA GLU A 181 -10.12 19.25 3.32
C GLU A 181 -9.57 17.82 3.39
N TRP A 182 -10.41 16.82 3.12
CA TRP A 182 -10.00 15.41 3.10
C TRP A 182 -8.90 15.14 2.06
N ARG A 183 -9.01 15.73 0.86
CA ARG A 183 -7.98 15.63 -0.18
C ARG A 183 -6.68 16.31 0.26
N GLY A 184 -6.76 17.47 0.89
CA GLY A 184 -5.64 18.21 1.46
C GLY A 184 -4.86 17.36 2.46
N LEU A 185 -5.56 16.79 3.45
CA LEU A 185 -4.96 15.93 4.47
C LEU A 185 -4.25 14.71 3.89
N ILE A 186 -4.83 14.08 2.86
CA ILE A 186 -4.21 12.93 2.19
C ILE A 186 -2.97 13.36 1.38
N ARG A 187 -3.01 14.52 0.72
CA ARG A 187 -1.83 15.07 0.00
C ARG A 187 -0.72 15.40 0.98
N GLU A 188 -1.05 16.00 2.10
CA GLU A 188 -0.12 16.34 3.17
C GLU A 188 0.51 15.09 3.80
N ALA A 189 -0.29 14.09 4.16
CA ALA A 189 0.21 12.80 4.65
C ALA A 189 1.13 12.12 3.61
N LYS A 190 0.76 12.17 2.33
CA LYS A 190 1.59 11.64 1.23
C LYS A 190 2.91 12.40 1.09
N ALA A 191 2.92 13.71 1.31
CA ALA A 191 4.13 14.53 1.30
C ALA A 191 5.01 14.21 2.53
N ARG A 192 4.43 14.19 3.74
CA ARG A 192 5.13 13.83 4.99
C ARG A 192 5.81 12.46 4.89
N HIS A 193 5.14 11.44 4.36
CA HIS A 193 5.77 10.13 4.20
C HIS A 193 6.75 10.03 3.03
N ARG A 194 6.83 11.06 2.17
CA ARG A 194 7.92 11.22 1.19
C ARG A 194 9.11 11.97 1.76
N THR A 195 8.92 12.83 2.76
CA THR A 195 9.97 13.69 3.33
C THR A 195 10.54 13.14 4.62
N VAL A 196 9.74 12.44 5.43
CA VAL A 196 10.16 11.80 6.68
C VAL A 196 10.78 10.44 6.35
N ALA A 197 12.06 10.49 5.99
CA ALA A 197 13.00 9.45 6.35
C ALA A 197 13.91 9.98 7.48
N PRO A 198 14.39 9.11 8.39
CA PRO A 198 15.49 9.45 9.27
C PRO A 198 16.75 9.84 8.49
#